data_AF-A0AAW1HF75-F1
#
_entry.id   AF-A0AAW1HF75-F1
#
_cell.length_a   1.000
_cell.length_b   1.000
_cell.length_c   1.000
_cell.angle_alpha   90.00
_cell.angle_beta   90.00
_cell.angle_gamma   90.00
#
_symmetry.space_group_name_H-M   'P 1'
#
loop_
_entity.id
_entity.type
_entity.pdbx_description
1 polymer ?
#
loop_
_entity_poly.entity_id
_entity_poly.type
_entity_poly.pdbx_seq_one_letter_code
_entity_poly.pdbx_strand_id
1 'polypeptide(L)' 'MERVNSDNTKSLIGPLTKIMQFSMEEGKLPQQWKESTVIPVYKKGDKFDPENYRQ' A
#
# COMPACT_ATOMS: atom_id res chain seq x y z
N MET A 1 -10.00 14.99 -10.68
CA MET A 1 -9.91 14.08 -9.51
C MET A 1 -11.31 13.95 -8.95
N GLU A 2 -12.01 12.89 -9.32
CA GLU A 2 -13.42 12.70 -8.98
C GLU A 2 -13.52 12.31 -7.50
N ARG A 3 -14.36 13.00 -6.73
CA ARG A 3 -14.55 12.73 -5.31
C ARG A 3 -15.26 11.39 -5.16
N VAL A 4 -14.69 10.48 -4.38
CA VAL A 4 -15.35 9.22 -4.00
C VAL A 4 -16.71 9.56 -3.39
N ASN A 5 -17.77 9.09 -4.03
CA ASN A 5 -19.14 9.23 -3.52
C ASN A 5 -19.28 8.43 -2.23
N SER A 6 -19.78 9.08 -1.17
CA SER A 6 -19.93 8.51 0.17
C SER A 6 -20.74 7.19 0.16
N ASP A 7 -21.72 7.07 -0.72
CA ASP A 7 -22.57 5.88 -0.82
C ASP A 7 -21.83 4.64 -1.35
N ASN A 8 -20.83 4.82 -2.22
CA ASN A 8 -20.00 3.71 -2.70
C ASN A 8 -19.08 3.16 -1.61
N THR A 9 -18.71 3.97 -0.61
CA THR A 9 -17.85 3.48 0.48
C THR A 9 -18.56 2.45 1.34
N LYS A 10 -19.85 2.67 1.63
CA LYS A 10 -20.65 1.79 2.49
C LYS A 10 -20.87 0.40 1.88
N SER A 11 -21.09 0.33 0.56
CA SER A 11 -21.29 -0.95 -0.13
C SER A 11 -20.01 -1.80 -0.20
N LEU A 12 -18.82 -1.18 -0.13
CA LEU A 12 -17.53 -1.86 -0.17
C LEU A 12 -17.07 -2.41 1.19
N ILE A 13 -17.57 -1.87 2.31
CA ILE A 13 -17.12 -2.26 3.65
C ILE A 13 -17.31 -3.75 3.91
N GLY A 14 -18.51 -4.29 3.62
CA GLY A 14 -18.83 -5.69 3.89
C GLY A 14 -17.91 -6.67 3.15
N PRO A 15 -17.83 -6.58 1.80
CA PRO A 15 -16.94 -7.43 1.01
C PRO A 15 -15.47 -7.32 1.40
N LEU A 16 -14.96 -6.10 1.61
CA LEU A 16 -13.56 -5.88 1.99
C LEU A 16 -13.24 -6.49 3.36
N THR A 17 -14.12 -6.30 4.35
CA THR A 17 -13.94 -6.88 5.69
C THR A 17 -13.82 -8.40 5.62
N LYS A 18 -14.68 -9.05 4.81
CA LYS A 18 -14.65 -10.51 4.63
C LYS A 18 -13.36 -10.99 3.98
N ILE A 19 -12.87 -10.29 2.95
CA ILE A 19 -11.61 -10.62 2.27
C ILE A 19 -10.43 -10.49 3.24
N MET A 20 -10.40 -9.42 4.03
CA MET A 20 -9.34 -9.18 5.01
C MET A 20 -9.34 -10.25 6.10
N GLN A 21 -10.52 -10.60 6.63
CA GLN A 21 -10.65 -11.68 7.61
C GLN A 21 -10.14 -13.01 7.05
N PHE A 22 -10.59 -13.40 5.86
CA PHE A 22 -10.14 -14.64 5.22
C PHE A 22 -8.62 -14.65 4.99
N SER A 23 -8.04 -13.51 4.59
CA SER A 23 -6.60 -13.38 4.40
C SER A 23 -5.82 -13.56 5.72
N MET A 24 -6.37 -13.06 6.83
CA MET A 24 -5.79 -13.22 8.17
C MET A 24 -5.87 -14.67 8.67
N GLU A 25 -7.02 -15.32 8.49
CA GLU A 25 -7.26 -16.71 8.90
C GLU A 25 -6.37 -17.71 8.12
N GLU A 26 -6.26 -17.52 6.81
CA GLU A 26 -5.41 -18.35 5.95
C GLU A 26 -3.92 -18.00 6.02
N GLY A 27 -3.59 -16.83 6.58
CA GLY A 27 -2.23 -16.28 6.53
C GLY A 27 -1.72 -15.99 5.12
N LYS A 28 -2.63 -15.80 4.15
CA LYS A 28 -2.32 -15.63 2.72
C LYS A 28 -2.85 -14.29 2.24
N LEU A 29 -1.99 -13.53 1.58
CA LEU A 29 -2.35 -12.31 0.87
C LEU A 29 -2.11 -12.49 -0.63
N PRO A 30 -2.88 -11.81 -1.49
CA PRO A 30 -2.57 -11.70 -2.91
C PRO A 30 -1.13 -11.23 -3.12
N GLN A 31 -0.43 -11.80 -4.11
CA GLN A 31 0.97 -11.48 -4.36
C GLN A 31 1.18 -9.97 -4.60
N GLN A 32 0.27 -9.35 -5.37
CA GLN A 32 0.28 -7.92 -5.67
C GLN A 32 0.18 -7.04 -4.43
N TRP A 33 -0.46 -7.51 -3.35
CA TRP A 33 -0.57 -6.74 -2.09
C TRP A 33 0.72 -6.76 -1.28
N LYS A 34 1.62 -7.72 -1.55
CA LYS A 34 2.92 -7.83 -0.90
C LYS A 34 4.01 -7.05 -1.65
N GLU A 35 3.72 -6.62 -2.86
CA GLU A 35 4.64 -5.86 -3.68
C GLU A 35 4.62 -4.39 -3.25
N SER A 36 5.79 -3.77 -3.18
CA SER A 36 5.91 -2.33 -2.96
C SER A 36 6.98 -1.74 -3.87
N THR A 37 6.74 -0.52 -4.33
CA THR A 37 7.70 0.23 -5.15
C THR A 37 8.68 0.93 -4.23
N VAL A 38 9.93 0.45 -4.21
CA VAL A 38 11.01 1.11 -3.47
C VAL A 38 11.59 2.21 -4.34
N ILE A 39 11.44 3.46 -3.91
CA ILE A 39 11.99 4.63 -4.59
C ILE A 39 13.00 5.30 -3.65
N PRO A 40 14.28 5.39 -4.02
CA PRO A 40 15.27 6.06 -3.19
C PRO A 40 14.96 7.56 -3.12
N VAL A 41 14.72 8.06 -1.92
CA VAL A 41 14.42 9.48 -1.68
C VAL A 41 15.69 10.19 -1.27
N TYR A 42 16.21 11.04 -2.16
CA TYR A 42 17.40 11.84 -1.90
C TYR A 42 17.15 12.84 -0.75
N LYS A 43 18.12 12.95 0.17
CA LYS A 43 18.06 13.84 1.33
C LYS A 43 18.95 15.07 1.14
N LYS A 44 20.27 14.90 0.99
CA LYS A 44 21.29 15.97 0.83
C LYS A 44 22.67 15.37 0.54
N GLY A 45 23.65 16.14 0.05
CA GLY A 45 25.04 15.68 -0.16
C GLY A 45 25.37 15.32 -1.61
N ASP A 46 26.19 14.29 -1.79
CA ASP A 46 26.49 13.71 -3.10
C ASP A 46 25.38 12.73 -3.52
N LYS A 47 24.93 12.81 -4.77
CA LYS A 47 23.91 11.91 -5.33
C LYS A 47 24.45 10.52 -5.68
N PHE A 48 25.77 10.37 -5.78
CA PHE A 48 26.40 9.07 -6.02
C PHE A 48 26.71 8.30 -4.73
N ASP A 49 26.57 8.94 -3.58
CA ASP A 49 26.75 8.32 -2.27
C ASP A 49 25.41 7.76 -1.73
N PRO A 50 25.31 6.44 -1.50
CA PRO A 50 24.10 5.81 -0.98
C PRO A 50 23.62 6.33 0.38
N GLU A 51 24.52 6.83 1.25
CA GLU A 51 24.17 7.32 2.60
C GLU A 51 23.31 8.60 2.55
N ASN A 52 23.29 9.27 1.41
CA ASN A 52 22.56 10.52 1.19
C ASN A 52 21.09 10.30 0.79
N TYR A 53 20.63 9.04 0.76
CA TYR A 53 19.24 8.65 0.53
C TYR A 53 18.58 8.18 1.83
N ARG A 54 17.25 8.25 1.91
CA ARG A 54 16.52 7.67 3.05
C ARG A 54 16.61 6.15 3.00
N GLN A 55 17.18 5.58 4.06
CA GLN A 55 17.03 4.16 4.38
C GLN A 55 15.68 3.91 5.06
#